data_AF-A0A8T5M0H2-F1
#
_entry.id   AF-A0A8T5M0H2-F1
#
_cell.length_a   1.000
_cell.length_b   1.000
_cell.length_c   1.000
_cell.angle_alpha   90.00
_cell.angle_beta   90.00
_cell.angle_gamma   90.00
#
_symmetry.space_group_name_H-M   'P 1'
#
loop_
_entity.id
_entity.type
_entity.pdbx_description
1 polymer ?
#
loop_
_entity_poly.entity_id
_entity_poly.type
_entity_poly.pdbx_seq_one_letter_code
_entity_poly.pdbx_strand_id
1 'polypeptide(L)'
;MDDKRKLKSAFLFIVFILLANTVVFHFTERWGWIDSFYFSGTTMTTIGYGDLVPTQPLTKIIITFDVLFSIGIFLYAITILGEMRLKQFGSISIPRPIRHAHALRKRKQRIQKMTPTNRKMAEIFSSKEERKYMEKRLK
;
A
#
# COMPACT_ATOMS: atom_id res chain seq x y z
N MET A 1 2.70 -13.91 -10.49
CA MET A 1 2.51 -14.51 -9.15
C MET A 1 1.37 -13.76 -8.48
N ASP A 2 0.25 -14.42 -8.21
CA ASP A 2 -1.01 -13.79 -7.75
C ASP A 2 -0.83 -13.16 -6.35
N ASP A 3 -0.97 -11.84 -6.24
CA ASP A 3 -0.83 -11.09 -4.98
C ASP A 3 -1.72 -11.67 -3.87
N LYS A 4 -2.90 -12.21 -4.23
CA LYS A 4 -3.78 -12.89 -3.28
C LYS A 4 -3.17 -14.17 -2.72
N ARG A 5 -2.37 -14.91 -3.49
CA ARG A 5 -1.70 -16.13 -3.01
C ARG A 5 -0.59 -15.79 -2.02
N LYS A 6 0.19 -14.73 -2.28
CA LYS A 6 1.21 -14.22 -1.34
C LYS A 6 0.61 -13.77 -0.02
N LEU A 7 -0.51 -13.03 -0.09
CA LEU A 7 -1.23 -12.59 1.10
C LEU A 7 -1.77 -13.79 1.90
N LYS A 8 -2.38 -14.77 1.23
CA LYS A 8 -2.87 -15.99 1.88
C LYS A 8 -1.75 -16.78 2.55
N SER A 9 -0.61 -16.96 1.87
CA SER A 9 0.53 -17.65 2.48
C SER A 9 1.07 -16.88 3.69
N ALA A 10 1.24 -15.56 3.59
CA ALA A 10 1.71 -14.74 4.71
C ALA A 10 0.73 -14.80 5.89
N PHE A 11 -0.57 -14.72 5.63
CA PHE A 11 -1.60 -14.85 6.66
C PHE A 11 -1.58 -16.22 7.35
N LEU A 12 -1.42 -17.31 6.59
CA LEU A 12 -1.29 -18.65 7.16
C LEU A 12 -0.05 -18.79 8.04
N PHE A 13 1.10 -18.25 7.61
CA PHE A 13 2.32 -18.22 8.42
C PHE A 13 2.14 -17.40 9.71
N ILE A 14 1.48 -16.25 9.64
CA ILE A 14 1.17 -15.42 10.81
C ILE A 14 0.29 -16.19 11.81
N VAL A 15 -0.79 -16.81 11.34
CA VAL A 15 -1.68 -17.61 12.21
C VAL A 15 -0.91 -18.78 12.81
N PHE A 16 -0.06 -19.46 12.03
CA PHE A 16 0.76 -20.55 12.53
C PHE A 16 1.72 -20.11 13.64
N ILE A 17 2.49 -19.04 13.43
CA ILE A 17 3.43 -18.50 14.42
C ILE A 17 2.69 -18.07 15.68
N LEU A 18 1.56 -17.37 15.52
CA LEU A 18 0.78 -16.87 16.64
C LEU A 18 0.19 -18.02 17.48
N LEU A 19 -0.31 -19.09 16.86
CA LEU A 19 -0.78 -20.27 17.59
C LEU A 19 0.37 -21.02 18.26
N ALA A 20 1.50 -21.19 17.58
CA ALA A 20 2.69 -21.84 18.15
C ALA A 20 3.18 -21.10 19.40
N ASN A 21 3.30 -19.77 19.32
CA ASN A 21 3.70 -18.92 20.44
C ASN A 21 2.69 -18.96 21.58
N THR A 22 1.38 -18.93 21.27
CA THR A 22 0.32 -19.08 22.27
C THR A 22 0.48 -20.37 23.06
N VAL A 23 0.73 -21.49 22.37
CA VAL A 23 0.95 -22.80 23.01
C VAL A 23 2.22 -22.76 23.88
N VAL A 24 3.33 -22.23 23.36
CA VAL A 24 4.58 -22.12 24.12
C VAL A 24 4.37 -21.33 25.40
N PHE A 25 3.78 -20.13 25.33
CA PHE A 25 3.60 -19.28 26.52
C PHE A 25 2.59 -19.86 27.51
N HIS A 26 1.56 -20.55 27.04
CA HIS A 26 0.64 -21.26 27.92
C HIS A 26 1.37 -22.31 28.76
N PHE A 27 2.27 -23.08 28.15
CA PHE A 27 3.00 -24.13 28.86
C PHE A 27 4.19 -23.62 29.67
N THR A 28 4.92 -22.61 29.20
CA THR A 28 6.12 -22.12 29.90
C THR A 28 5.78 -21.14 31.01
N GLU A 29 4.89 -20.18 30.78
CA GLU A 29 4.51 -19.15 31.78
C GLU A 29 3.26 -19.53 32.58
N ARG A 30 2.56 -20.61 32.21
CA ARG A 30 1.31 -21.08 32.85
C ARG A 30 0.19 -20.02 32.82
N TRP A 31 0.25 -19.11 31.85
CA TRP A 31 -0.79 -18.12 31.61
C TRP A 31 -2.07 -18.76 31.04
N GLY A 32 -3.21 -18.09 31.17
CA GLY A 32 -4.43 -18.53 30.51
C GLY A 32 -4.30 -18.49 28.98
N TRP A 33 -5.06 -19.31 28.25
CA TRP A 33 -5.01 -19.35 26.78
C TRP A 33 -5.20 -17.98 26.12
N ILE A 34 -6.11 -17.17 26.67
CA ILE A 34 -6.40 -15.81 26.19
C ILE A 34 -5.22 -14.88 26.43
N ASP A 35 -4.62 -14.94 27.62
CA ASP A 35 -3.46 -14.11 27.99
C ASP A 35 -2.24 -14.47 27.14
N SER A 36 -2.00 -15.77 26.89
CA SER A 36 -0.94 -16.25 26.01
C SER A 36 -1.15 -15.80 24.55
N PHE A 37 -2.38 -15.87 24.05
CA PHE A 37 -2.73 -15.41 22.71
C PHE A 37 -2.55 -13.90 22.58
N TYR A 38 -3.03 -13.15 23.58
CA TYR A 38 -2.89 -11.71 23.67
C TYR A 38 -1.42 -11.30 23.67
N PHE A 39 -0.60 -11.87 24.56
CA PHE A 39 0.83 -11.59 24.63
C PHE A 39 1.55 -11.93 23.31
N SER A 40 1.22 -13.07 22.69
CA SER A 40 1.78 -13.44 21.38
C SER A 40 1.44 -12.42 20.30
N GLY A 41 0.17 -12.00 20.21
CA GLY A 41 -0.28 -11.01 19.25
C GLY A 41 0.36 -9.64 19.44
N THR A 42 0.40 -9.14 20.67
CA THR A 42 1.00 -7.83 20.99
C THR A 42 2.51 -7.82 20.75
N THR A 43 3.18 -8.94 20.97
CA THR A 43 4.63 -9.09 20.73
C THR A 43 4.92 -9.11 19.23
N MET A 44 4.22 -9.94 18.45
CA MET A 44 4.40 -10.03 17.00
C MET A 44 4.08 -8.72 16.27
N THR A 45 3.05 -8.00 16.74
CA THR A 45 2.65 -6.70 16.17
C THR A 45 3.49 -5.53 16.71
N THR A 46 4.45 -5.79 17.60
CA THR A 46 5.30 -4.81 18.28
C THR A 46 4.55 -3.77 19.12
N ILE A 47 3.31 -4.05 19.50
CA ILE A 47 2.52 -3.19 20.40
C ILE A 47 3.08 -3.25 21.82
N GLY A 48 3.30 -4.47 22.34
CA GLY A 48 3.98 -4.73 23.61
C GLY A 48 3.56 -3.85 24.79
N TYR A 49 2.31 -3.96 25.26
CA TYR A 49 1.79 -3.13 26.36
C TYR A 49 2.56 -3.26 27.70
N GLY A 50 3.24 -4.38 27.91
CA GLY A 50 4.07 -4.60 29.10
C GLY A 50 3.30 -4.96 30.37
N ASP A 51 2.01 -5.25 30.24
CA ASP A 51 1.12 -5.77 31.28
C ASP A 51 1.37 -7.26 31.59
N LEU A 52 1.72 -8.04 30.56
CA LEU A 52 2.24 -9.40 30.69
C LEU A 52 3.73 -9.41 30.35
N VAL A 53 4.54 -9.93 31.25
CA VAL A 53 6.00 -10.00 31.08
C VAL A 53 6.48 -11.42 31.41
N PRO A 54 7.22 -12.08 30.48
CA PRO A 54 7.72 -13.42 30.69
C PRO A 54 8.69 -13.47 31.87
N THR A 55 8.46 -14.39 32.78
CA THR A 55 9.27 -14.58 33.98
C THR A 55 10.32 -15.67 33.80
N GLN A 56 10.02 -16.69 32.98
CA GLN A 56 10.90 -17.84 32.80
C GLN A 56 12.10 -17.52 31.90
N PRO A 57 13.32 -17.93 32.28
CA PRO A 57 14.51 -17.75 31.44
C PRO A 57 14.36 -18.35 30.04
N LEU A 58 13.74 -19.54 29.95
CA LEU A 58 13.51 -20.22 28.67
C LEU A 58 12.59 -19.42 27.76
N THR A 59 11.48 -18.89 28.29
CA THR A 59 10.54 -18.07 27.53
C THR A 59 11.21 -16.81 26.98
N LYS A 60 12.06 -16.16 27.78
CA LYS A 60 12.81 -14.96 27.34
C LYS A 60 13.72 -15.24 26.15
N ILE A 61 14.41 -16.38 26.15
CA ILE A 61 15.25 -16.81 25.02
C ILE A 61 14.39 -17.06 23.79
N ILE A 62 13.29 -17.82 23.93
CA ILE A 62 12.38 -18.14 22.81
C ILE A 62 11.81 -16.87 22.19
N ILE A 63 11.29 -15.94 23.00
CA ILE A 63 10.72 -14.67 22.52
C ILE A 63 11.76 -13.84 21.77
N THR A 64 13.01 -13.82 22.25
CA THR A 64 14.09 -13.05 21.61
C THR A 64 14.30 -13.51 20.16
N PHE A 65 14.31 -14.82 19.92
CA PHE A 65 14.41 -15.36 18.57
C PHE A 65 13.12 -15.18 17.79
N ASP A 66 11.97 -15.43 18.39
CA ASP A 66 10.67 -15.30 17.74
C ASP A 66 10.46 -13.91 17.15
N VAL A 67 10.71 -12.85 17.94
CA VAL A 67 10.51 -11.46 17.52
C VAL A 67 11.33 -11.11 16.26
N LEU A 68 12.54 -11.65 16.11
CA LEU A 68 13.37 -11.41 14.93
C LEU A 68 12.74 -11.94 13.64
N PHE A 69 12.03 -13.07 13.70
CA PHE A 69 11.39 -13.68 12.54
C PHE A 69 9.96 -13.16 12.33
N SER A 70 9.19 -13.06 13.41
CA SER A 70 7.76 -12.74 13.35
C SER A 70 7.51 -11.31 12.89
N ILE A 71 8.36 -10.35 13.28
CA ILE A 71 8.25 -8.95 12.83
C ILE A 71 8.43 -8.82 11.31
N GLY A 72 9.38 -9.53 10.71
CA GLY A 72 9.65 -9.47 9.28
C GLY A 72 8.47 -9.98 8.46
N ILE A 73 7.87 -11.10 8.91
CA ILE A 73 6.68 -11.69 8.28
C ILE A 73 5.47 -10.76 8.44
N PHE A 74 5.29 -10.15 9.62
CA PHE A 74 4.20 -9.22 9.88
C PHE A 74 4.30 -7.97 9.00
N LEU A 75 5.47 -7.33 8.92
CA LEU A 75 5.72 -6.18 8.06
C LEU A 75 5.56 -6.51 6.56
N TYR A 76 6.00 -7.70 6.15
CA TYR A 76 5.80 -8.17 4.79
C TYR A 76 4.32 -8.31 4.43
N ALA A 77 3.50 -8.85 5.35
CA ALA A 77 2.06 -8.94 5.15
C ALA A 77 1.40 -7.55 5.04
N ILE A 78 1.80 -6.60 5.89
CA ILE A 78 1.34 -5.19 5.81
C ILE A 78 1.69 -4.58 4.45
N THR A 79 2.90 -4.84 3.94
CA THR A 79 3.34 -4.30 2.66
C THR A 79 2.48 -4.81 1.51
N ILE A 80 2.21 -6.12 1.45
CA ILE A 80 1.32 -6.71 0.43
C ILE A 80 -0.09 -6.13 0.54
N LEU A 81 -0.62 -6.02 1.75
CA LEU A 81 -1.93 -5.41 1.98
C LEU A 81 -1.97 -3.96 1.49
N GLY A 82 -0.95 -3.18 1.81
CA GLY A 82 -0.78 -1.80 1.37
C GLY A 82 -0.77 -1.70 -0.16
N GLU A 83 0.03 -2.52 -0.84
CA GLU A 83 0.07 -2.58 -2.30
C GLU A 83 -1.29 -2.95 -2.91
N MET A 84 -2.00 -3.93 -2.32
CA MET A 84 -3.33 -4.32 -2.79
C MET A 84 -4.36 -3.19 -2.65
N ARG A 85 -4.31 -2.43 -1.55
CA ARG A 85 -5.16 -1.25 -1.35
C ARG A 85 -4.77 -0.11 -2.28
N LEU A 86 -3.47 0.14 -2.47
CA LEU A 86 -2.99 1.17 -3.38
C LEU A 86 -3.32 0.85 -4.84
N LYS A 87 -3.35 -0.42 -5.26
CA LYS A 87 -3.84 -0.78 -6.60
C LYS A 87 -5.34 -0.54 -6.73
N GLN A 88 -6.10 -0.74 -5.66
CA GLN A 88 -7.54 -0.45 -5.62
C GLN A 88 -7.83 1.05 -5.67
N PHE A 89 -7.09 1.87 -4.91
CA PHE A 89 -7.27 3.33 -4.84
C PHE A 89 -6.52 4.10 -5.93
N GLY A 90 -5.37 3.63 -6.38
CA GLY A 90 -4.59 4.16 -7.50
C GLY A 90 -5.29 3.97 -8.86
N SER A 91 -6.41 3.23 -8.87
CA SER A 91 -7.40 3.30 -9.95
C SER A 91 -8.20 4.61 -9.95
N ILE A 92 -8.01 5.52 -8.97
CA ILE A 92 -8.21 6.96 -9.15
C ILE A 92 -7.16 7.39 -10.17
N SER A 93 -7.51 7.12 -11.42
CA SER A 93 -6.88 7.70 -12.58
C SER A 93 -6.81 9.19 -12.33
N ILE A 94 -5.61 9.77 -12.42
CA ILE A 94 -5.45 11.21 -12.65
C ILE A 94 -6.56 11.61 -13.63
N PRO A 95 -7.49 12.49 -13.25
CA PRO A 95 -8.61 12.84 -14.11
C PRO A 95 -8.07 13.13 -15.52
N ARG A 96 -8.69 12.55 -16.56
CA ARG A 96 -8.31 12.79 -17.98
C ARG A 96 -8.10 14.28 -18.35
N PRO A 97 -8.73 15.29 -17.70
CA PRO A 97 -8.42 16.70 -17.95
C PRO A 97 -6.94 17.06 -17.79
N ILE A 98 -6.21 16.42 -16.87
CA ILE A 98 -4.82 16.83 -16.55
C ILE A 98 -3.84 16.43 -17.66
N ARG A 99 -4.06 15.28 -18.31
CA ARG A 99 -3.30 14.88 -19.51
C ARG A 99 -3.50 15.86 -20.68
N HIS A 100 -4.74 16.30 -20.91
CA HIS A 100 -5.03 17.32 -21.92
C HIS A 100 -4.44 18.67 -21.56
N ALA A 101 -4.51 19.08 -20.28
CA ALA A 101 -3.91 20.33 -19.82
C ALA A 101 -2.38 20.35 -20.03
N HIS A 102 -1.69 19.24 -19.73
CA HIS A 102 -0.25 19.10 -20.01
C HIS A 102 0.08 19.16 -21.51
N ALA A 103 -0.74 18.51 -22.36
CA ALA A 103 -0.57 18.55 -23.81
C ALA A 103 -0.79 19.96 -24.39
N LEU A 104 -1.84 20.67 -23.92
CA LEU A 104 -2.14 22.05 -24.32
C LEU A 104 -1.04 23.02 -23.88
N ARG A 105 -0.46 22.82 -22.69
CA ARG A 105 0.65 23.65 -22.19
C ARG A 105 1.91 23.49 -23.04
N LYS A 106 2.27 22.26 -23.42
CA LYS A 106 3.37 22.00 -24.37
C LYS A 106 3.09 22.59 -25.76
N ARG A 107 1.84 22.49 -26.25
CA ARG A 107 1.43 23.08 -27.53
C ARG A 107 1.53 24.61 -27.52
N LYS A 108 1.06 25.28 -26.46
CA LYS A 108 1.19 26.74 -26.29
C LYS A 108 2.66 27.18 -26.27
N GLN A 109 3.53 26.45 -25.55
CA GLN A 109 4.98 26.75 -25.53
C GLN A 109 5.62 26.59 -26.93
N ARG A 110 5.22 25.58 -27.72
CA ARG A 110 5.69 25.43 -29.10
C ARG A 110 5.23 26.57 -30.00
N ILE A 111 3.95 26.94 -29.93
CA ILE A 111 3.37 28.03 -30.72
C ILE A 111 4.01 29.38 -30.36
N GLN A 112 4.36 29.59 -29.09
CA GLN A 112 5.01 30.82 -28.63
C GLN A 112 6.45 30.97 -29.13
N LYS A 113 7.14 29.85 -29.42
CA LYS A 113 8.50 29.85 -30.00
C LYS A 113 8.52 29.97 -31.53
N MET A 114 7.36 30.00 -32.19
CA MET A 114 7.28 30.13 -33.65
C MET A 114 7.48 31.58 -34.10
N THR A 115 7.90 31.76 -35.35
CA THR A 115 7.93 33.07 -36.02
C THR A 115 6.53 33.71 -36.04
N PRO A 116 6.43 35.05 -36.12
CA PRO A 116 5.15 35.77 -35.97
C PRO A 116 4.06 35.28 -36.93
N THR A 117 4.45 34.98 -38.18
CA THR A 117 3.54 34.45 -39.22
C THR A 117 3.05 33.05 -38.89
N ASN A 118 3.95 32.14 -38.51
CA ASN A 118 3.61 30.74 -38.20
C ASN A 118 2.80 30.63 -36.91
N ARG A 119 3.04 31.53 -35.95
CA ARG A 119 2.23 31.65 -34.73
C ARG A 119 0.79 32.06 -35.03
N LYS A 120 0.58 33.13 -35.80
CA LYS A 120 -0.76 33.59 -36.21
C LYS A 120 -1.53 32.49 -36.95
N MET A 121 -0.86 31.80 -37.88
CA MET A 121 -1.46 30.68 -38.60
C MET A 121 -1.87 29.55 -37.64
N ALA A 122 -0.99 29.14 -36.72
CA ALA A 122 -1.29 28.09 -35.74
C ALA A 122 -2.47 28.44 -34.81
N GLU A 123 -2.61 29.70 -34.39
CA GLU A 123 -3.73 30.18 -33.58
C GLU A 123 -5.07 30.14 -34.37
N ILE A 124 -5.05 30.52 -35.65
CA ILE A 124 -6.23 30.46 -36.53
C ILE A 124 -6.71 29.02 -36.72
N PHE A 125 -5.79 28.08 -37.02
CA PHE A 125 -6.13 26.66 -37.16
C PHE A 125 -6.69 26.07 -35.85
N SER A 126 -6.10 26.43 -34.70
CA SER A 126 -6.58 26.03 -33.38
C SER A 126 -8.04 26.46 -33.14
N SER A 127 -8.37 27.72 -33.46
CA SER A 127 -9.73 28.23 -33.26
C SER A 127 -10.77 27.59 -34.18
N LYS A 128 -10.39 27.21 -35.41
CA LYS A 128 -11.26 26.47 -36.34
C LYS A 128 -11.56 25.05 -35.85
N GLU A 129 -10.56 24.34 -35.32
CA GLU A 129 -10.76 23.01 -34.77
C GLU A 129 -11.60 23.01 -33.49
N GLU A 130 -11.39 23.98 -32.59
CA GLU A 130 -12.18 24.13 -31.38
C GLU A 130 -13.66 24.41 -31.69
N ARG A 131 -13.96 25.28 -32.67
CA ARG A 131 -15.34 25.52 -33.13
C ARG A 131 -15.99 24.24 -33.65
N LYS A 132 -15.29 23.47 -34.49
CA LYS A 132 -15.79 22.21 -35.04
C LYS A 132 -16.05 21.15 -33.96
N TYR A 133 -15.21 21.10 -32.93
CA TYR A 133 -15.42 20.20 -31.78
C TYR A 133 -16.65 20.59 -30.97
N MET A 134 -16.86 21.90 -30.73
CA MET A 134 -18.01 22.40 -29.97
C MET A 134 -19.32 22.17 -30.71
N GLU A 135 -19.37 22.40 -32.03
CA GLU A 135 -20.55 22.10 -32.86
C GLU A 135 -20.95 20.62 -32.84
N LYS A 136 -19.96 19.71 -32.80
CA LYS A 136 -20.21 18.26 -32.74
C LYS A 136 -20.69 17.79 -31.38
N ARG A 137 -20.41 18.54 -30.31
CA ARG A 137 -20.80 18.21 -28.93
C ARG A 137 -22.19 18.77 -28.55
N LEU A 138 -22.68 19.73 -29.31
CA LEU A 138 -24.01 20.34 -29.18
C LEU A 138 -25.10 19.63 -30.00
N LYS A 139 -24.73 18.60 -30.77
CA LYS A 139 -25.63 17.64 -31.44
C LYS A 139 -25.59 16.32 -30.71
#